data_AF-A0A938LKQ1-F1
#
_entry.id   AF-A0A938LKQ1-F1
#
_cell.length_a   1.000
_cell.length_b   1.000
_cell.length_c   1.000
_cell.angle_alpha   90.00
_cell.angle_beta   90.00
_cell.angle_gamma   90.00
#
_symmetry.space_group_name_H-M   'P 1'
#
loop_
_entity.id
_entity.type
_entity.pdbx_description
1 polymer ?
#
loop_
_entity_poly.entity_id
_entity_poly.type
_entity_poly.pdbx_seq_one_letter_code
_entity_poly.pdbx_strand_id
1 'polypeptide(L)'
;MVYKFRTGFRMTGDPQKVGETLESLRVRSGGQLTPEDVVVEAAKRRSVLHRYFEWDDAEAARQYRLSQARYLIRAVVVCPAQDEPPFEPVRAFVCVGGLDEEQPKSFTHVCQAMRDEQLRDQVLERAREELLTWRKRYADLKAFAEVFTAIDKLVSCDL
;
A
#
# COMPACT_ATOMS: atom_id res chain seq x y z
N MET A 1 -9.41 18.59 -18.54
CA MET A 1 -8.72 17.29 -18.38
C MET A 1 -9.77 16.24 -18.04
N VAL A 2 -9.58 14.98 -18.47
CA VAL A 2 -10.47 13.88 -18.08
C VAL A 2 -9.83 13.16 -16.90
N TYR A 3 -10.53 13.10 -15.77
CA TYR A 3 -10.03 12.45 -14.55
C TYR A 3 -10.68 11.08 -14.37
N LYS A 4 -9.87 10.11 -13.95
CA LYS A 4 -10.29 8.74 -13.61
C LYS A 4 -9.59 8.32 -12.33
N PHE A 5 -10.27 7.55 -11.48
CA PHE A 5 -9.57 6.86 -10.40
C PHE A 5 -8.65 5.80 -10.99
N ARG A 6 -7.47 5.64 -10.37
CA ARG A 6 -6.54 4.56 -10.74
C ARG A 6 -7.18 3.19 -10.47
N THR A 7 -6.76 2.19 -11.25
CA THR A 7 -7.15 0.79 -11.03
C THR A 7 -6.87 0.36 -9.58
N GLY A 8 -7.84 -0.30 -8.96
CA GLY A 8 -7.77 -0.78 -7.57
C GLY A 8 -8.11 0.25 -6.49
N PHE A 9 -8.46 1.49 -6.85
CA PHE A 9 -9.07 2.41 -5.90
C PHE A 9 -10.49 1.94 -5.55
N ARG A 10 -10.78 1.81 -4.24
CA ARG A 10 -11.99 1.12 -3.75
C ARG A 10 -13.13 2.04 -3.34
N MET A 11 -12.90 3.36 -3.22
CA MET A 11 -13.96 4.28 -2.81
C MET A 11 -14.79 4.70 -4.03
N THR A 12 -16.09 4.86 -3.83
CA THR A 12 -17.03 5.25 -4.88
C THR A 12 -17.18 6.76 -4.98
N GLY A 13 -17.47 7.25 -6.18
CA GLY A 13 -17.74 8.66 -6.44
C GLY A 13 -17.41 9.05 -7.88
N ASP A 14 -17.55 10.34 -8.18
CA ASP A 14 -17.29 10.88 -9.52
C ASP A 14 -15.83 11.39 -9.60
N PRO A 15 -14.93 10.67 -10.29
CA PRO A 15 -13.53 11.07 -10.39
C PRO A 15 -13.37 12.40 -11.16
N GLN A 16 -14.30 12.74 -12.05
CA GLN A 16 -14.25 14.01 -12.78
C GLN A 16 -14.44 15.17 -11.81
N LYS A 17 -15.49 15.13 -10.98
CA LYS A 17 -15.75 16.17 -9.97
C LYS A 17 -14.64 16.28 -8.92
N VAL A 18 -14.08 15.15 -8.50
CA VAL A 18 -12.94 15.13 -7.56
C VAL A 18 -11.74 15.83 -8.18
N GLY A 19 -11.34 15.44 -9.39
CA GLY A 19 -10.19 16.03 -10.07
C GLY A 19 -10.37 17.52 -10.37
N GLU A 20 -11.56 17.94 -10.78
CA GLU A 20 -11.89 19.37 -10.97
C GLU A 20 -11.82 20.16 -9.67
N THR A 21 -12.24 19.58 -8.54
CA THR A 21 -12.16 20.23 -7.22
C THR A 21 -10.72 20.38 -6.75
N LEU A 22 -9.89 19.34 -6.93
CA LEU A 22 -8.47 19.38 -6.59
C LEU A 22 -7.72 20.39 -7.47
N GLU A 23 -8.02 20.45 -8.77
CA GLU A 23 -7.43 21.44 -9.68
C GLU A 23 -7.86 22.87 -9.32
N SER A 24 -9.13 23.06 -8.93
CA SER A 24 -9.61 24.35 -8.43
C SER A 24 -8.89 24.78 -7.14
N LEU A 25 -8.63 23.86 -6.20
CA LEU A 25 -7.80 24.13 -5.02
C LEU A 25 -6.39 24.54 -5.42
N ARG A 26 -5.74 23.76 -6.30
CA ARG A 26 -4.38 24.04 -6.79
C ARG A 26 -4.26 25.43 -7.39
N VAL A 27 -5.20 25.82 -8.26
CA VAL A 27 -5.20 27.14 -8.91
C VAL A 27 -5.38 28.27 -7.89
N ARG A 28 -6.28 28.11 -6.91
CA ARG A 28 -6.49 29.09 -5.84
C ARG A 28 -5.27 29.27 -4.94
N SER A 29 -4.52 28.20 -4.72
CA SER A 29 -3.29 28.18 -3.92
C SER A 29 -2.02 28.49 -4.74
N GLY A 30 -2.14 29.31 -5.79
CA GLY A 30 -0.98 29.78 -6.58
C GLY A 30 -0.28 28.67 -7.38
N GLY A 31 -0.98 27.58 -7.67
CA GLY A 31 -0.47 26.44 -8.41
C GLY A 31 0.06 25.29 -7.54
N GLN A 32 0.09 25.45 -6.21
CA GLN A 32 0.52 24.43 -5.26
C GLN A 32 -0.70 23.82 -4.56
N LEU A 33 -0.81 22.49 -4.53
CA LEU A 33 -1.87 21.81 -3.80
C LEU A 33 -1.25 21.06 -2.63
N THR A 34 -1.58 21.44 -1.40
CA THR A 34 -1.12 20.76 -0.19
C THR A 34 -2.20 19.80 0.34
N PRO A 35 -1.82 18.72 1.05
CA PRO A 35 -2.80 17.88 1.75
C PRO A 35 -3.69 18.68 2.71
N GLU A 36 -3.13 19.71 3.36
CA GLU A 36 -3.85 20.60 4.27
C GLU A 36 -4.99 21.34 3.55
N ASP A 37 -4.74 21.86 2.33
CA ASP A 37 -5.79 22.47 1.50
C ASP A 37 -6.94 21.50 1.21
N VAL A 38 -6.59 20.25 0.93
CA VAL A 38 -7.56 19.18 0.63
C VAL A 38 -8.39 18.86 1.87
N VAL A 39 -7.78 18.76 3.04
CA VAL A 39 -8.48 18.51 4.31
C VAL A 39 -9.42 19.67 4.66
N VAL A 40 -8.97 20.92 4.51
CA VAL A 40 -9.78 22.12 4.76
C VAL A 40 -11.00 22.16 3.83
N GLU A 41 -10.84 21.84 2.56
CA GLU A 41 -11.96 21.77 1.62
C GLU A 41 -12.89 20.58 1.92
N ALA A 42 -12.32 19.41 2.22
CA ALA A 42 -13.07 18.21 2.51
C ALA A 42 -13.87 18.33 3.83
N ALA A 43 -13.45 19.15 4.79
CA ALA A 43 -14.19 19.40 6.03
C ALA A 43 -15.57 20.02 5.78
N LYS A 44 -15.77 20.68 4.64
CA LYS A 44 -17.07 21.20 4.23
C LYS A 44 -17.99 20.04 3.84
N ARG A 45 -19.09 19.84 4.57
CA ARG A 45 -20.08 18.77 4.28
C ARG A 45 -20.60 18.71 2.85
N ARG A 46 -20.62 19.84 2.14
CA ARG A 46 -21.06 19.94 0.74
C ARG A 46 -19.95 19.69 -0.28
N SER A 47 -18.69 19.59 0.15
CA SER A 47 -17.57 19.30 -0.73
C SER A 47 -17.71 17.89 -1.28
N VAL A 48 -17.41 17.72 -2.56
CA VAL A 48 -17.33 16.38 -3.18
C VAL A 48 -16.23 15.52 -2.55
N LEU A 49 -15.25 16.16 -1.87
CA LEU A 49 -14.14 15.51 -1.19
C LEU A 49 -14.54 14.96 0.20
N HIS A 50 -15.62 15.46 0.80
CA HIS A 50 -15.98 15.18 2.20
C HIS A 50 -16.07 13.68 2.51
N ARG A 51 -16.65 12.91 1.58
CA ARG A 51 -16.87 11.47 1.73
C ARG A 51 -15.60 10.61 1.69
N TYR A 52 -14.45 11.20 1.35
CA TYR A 52 -13.18 10.47 1.24
C TYR A 52 -12.35 10.48 2.53
N PHE A 53 -12.90 11.06 3.60
CA PHE A 53 -12.25 11.22 4.90
C PHE A 53 -13.12 10.63 6.01
N GLU A 54 -12.45 10.14 7.06
CA GLU A 54 -13.07 9.80 8.33
C GLU A 54 -13.17 11.08 9.17
N TRP A 55 -14.39 11.40 9.65
CA TRP A 55 -14.67 12.63 10.41
C TRP A 55 -15.03 12.35 11.86
N ASP A 56 -15.16 11.08 12.27
CA ASP A 56 -15.15 10.70 13.67
C ASP A 56 -13.70 10.67 14.18
N ASP A 57 -13.35 11.64 15.02
CA ASP A 57 -11.99 11.78 15.57
C ASP A 57 -11.53 10.54 16.35
N ALA A 58 -12.44 9.84 17.04
CA ALA A 58 -12.10 8.64 17.79
C ALA A 58 -11.76 7.48 16.85
N GLU A 59 -12.55 7.31 15.79
CA GLU A 59 -12.30 6.31 14.75
C GLU A 59 -11.04 6.63 13.95
N ALA A 60 -10.84 7.89 13.56
CA ALA A 60 -9.63 8.36 12.88
C ALA A 60 -8.37 8.11 13.73
N ALA A 61 -8.42 8.46 15.02
CA ALA A 61 -7.30 8.20 15.95
C ALA A 61 -7.04 6.70 16.13
N ARG A 62 -8.09 5.87 16.19
CA ARG A 62 -7.95 4.41 16.26
C ARG A 62 -7.27 3.86 15.01
N GLN A 63 -7.72 4.25 13.82
CA GLN A 63 -7.10 3.84 12.56
C GLN A 63 -5.64 4.30 12.45
N TYR A 64 -5.34 5.51 12.93
CA TYR A 64 -3.97 6.03 12.96
C TYR A 64 -3.07 5.19 13.87
N ARG A 65 -3.51 4.86 15.10
CA ARG A 65 -2.77 3.95 16.01
C ARG A 65 -2.56 2.56 15.42
N LEU A 66 -3.56 2.01 14.72
CA LEU A 66 -3.40 0.73 13.99
C LEU A 66 -2.36 0.84 12.86
N SER A 67 -2.23 2.00 12.22
CA SER A 67 -1.18 2.25 11.24
C SER A 67 0.21 2.31 11.90
N GLN A 68 0.33 2.99 13.05
CA GLN A 68 1.55 3.03 13.86
C GLN A 68 1.96 1.64 14.36
N ALA A 69 1.01 0.83 14.83
CA ALA A 69 1.26 -0.55 15.24
C ALA A 69 1.81 -1.40 14.08
N ARG A 70 1.21 -1.29 12.88
CA ARG A 70 1.72 -1.96 11.67
C ARG A 70 3.12 -1.49 11.28
N TYR A 71 3.41 -0.21 11.44
CA TYR A 71 4.75 0.33 11.22
C TYR A 71 5.77 -0.26 12.19
N LEU A 72 5.44 -0.31 13.49
CA LEU A 72 6.29 -0.87 14.52
C LEU A 72 6.59 -2.36 14.28
N ILE A 73 5.57 -3.17 14.00
CA ILE A 73 5.75 -4.61 13.71
C ILE A 73 6.71 -4.84 12.54
N ARG A 74 6.61 -4.02 11.49
CA ARG A 74 7.46 -4.13 10.29
C ARG A 74 8.90 -3.64 10.49
N ALA A 75 9.16 -2.88 11.55
CA ALA A 75 10.47 -2.31 11.84
C ALA A 75 11.40 -3.28 12.61
N VAL A 76 10.84 -4.31 13.26
CA VAL A 76 11.62 -5.27 14.05
C VAL A 76 12.30 -6.29 13.14
N VAL A 77 13.60 -6.49 13.35
CA VAL A 77 14.44 -7.45 12.63
C VAL A 77 15.02 -8.50 13.59
N VAL A 78 15.30 -9.70 13.07
CA VAL A 78 16.10 -10.73 13.73
C VAL A 78 17.52 -10.61 13.18
N CYS A 79 18.48 -10.57 14.10
CA CYS A 79 19.92 -10.56 13.81
C CYS A 79 20.53 -11.91 14.19
N PRO A 80 21.66 -12.31 13.58
CA PRO A 80 22.40 -13.48 14.01
C PRO A 80 22.83 -13.34 15.49
N ALA A 81 22.69 -14.42 16.25
CA ALA A 81 23.30 -14.52 17.57
C ALA A 81 24.84 -14.59 17.45
N GLN A 82 25.57 -14.27 18.53
CA GLN A 82 27.05 -14.25 18.51
C GLN A 82 27.68 -15.59 18.09
N ASP A 83 27.00 -16.70 18.40
CA ASP A 83 27.49 -18.07 18.15
C ASP A 83 26.88 -18.72 16.88
N GLU A 84 26.10 -17.98 16.11
CA GLU A 84 25.49 -18.46 14.86
C GLU A 84 26.21 -17.89 13.62
N PRO A 85 26.17 -18.60 12.46
CA PRO A 85 26.69 -18.07 11.21
C PRO A 85 26.08 -16.69 10.89
N PRO A 86 26.87 -15.70 10.45
CA PRO A 86 26.37 -14.37 10.17
C PRO A 86 25.38 -14.40 9.00
N PHE A 87 24.24 -13.72 9.16
CA PHE A 87 23.29 -13.42 8.10
C PHE A 87 22.85 -11.96 8.17
N GLU A 88 22.42 -11.40 7.05
CA GLU A 88 21.87 -10.04 7.02
C GLU A 88 20.58 -9.96 7.83
N PRO A 89 20.36 -8.91 8.65
CA PRO A 89 19.13 -8.80 9.45
C PRO A 89 17.87 -8.92 8.60
N VAL A 90 17.00 -9.88 8.96
CA VAL A 90 15.73 -10.12 8.27
C VAL A 90 14.56 -9.67 9.14
N ARG A 91 13.41 -9.35 8.54
CA ARG A 91 12.22 -8.97 9.31
C ARG A 91 11.82 -10.09 10.28
N ALA A 92 11.58 -9.74 11.53
CA ALA A 92 11.13 -10.68 12.55
C ALA A 92 9.71 -11.20 12.27
N PHE A 93 8.86 -10.31 11.74
CA PHE A 93 7.46 -10.60 11.46
C PHE A 93 7.14 -10.39 9.98
N VAL A 94 6.41 -11.34 9.42
CA VAL A 94 5.89 -11.30 8.06
C VAL A 94 4.37 -11.32 8.07
N CYS A 95 3.76 -10.63 7.11
CA CYS A 95 2.31 -10.59 6.99
C CYS A 95 1.84 -11.85 6.26
N VAL A 96 0.82 -12.52 6.80
CA VAL A 96 0.16 -13.71 6.25
C VAL A 96 -1.37 -13.52 6.30
N GLY A 97 -2.12 -14.37 5.59
CA GLY A 97 -3.58 -14.25 5.42
C GLY A 97 -4.00 -13.06 4.57
N GLY A 98 -5.31 -12.82 4.45
CA GLY A 98 -5.88 -11.70 3.69
C GLY A 98 -5.62 -11.75 2.19
N LEU A 99 -5.49 -12.96 1.64
CA LEU A 99 -5.66 -13.26 0.22
C LEU A 99 -7.16 -13.28 -0.14
N ASP A 100 -7.99 -13.81 0.77
CA ASP A 100 -9.45 -13.85 0.66
C ASP A 100 -10.13 -13.08 1.81
N GLU A 101 -11.39 -12.66 1.64
CA GLU A 101 -12.13 -11.87 2.64
C GLU A 101 -12.36 -12.61 3.97
N GLU A 102 -12.33 -13.93 3.96
CA GLU A 102 -12.59 -14.78 5.14
C GLU A 102 -11.44 -14.81 6.16
N GLN A 103 -10.20 -14.51 5.73
CA GLN A 103 -9.04 -14.53 6.62
C GLN A 103 -8.44 -13.14 6.77
N PRO A 104 -8.56 -12.48 7.96
CA PRO A 104 -7.96 -11.18 8.15
C PRO A 104 -6.44 -11.24 8.07
N LYS A 105 -5.82 -10.17 7.59
CA LYS A 105 -4.35 -10.03 7.58
C LYS A 105 -3.81 -10.12 9.01
N SER A 106 -2.82 -10.98 9.22
CA SER A 106 -2.12 -11.13 10.50
C SER A 106 -0.61 -11.12 10.30
N PHE A 107 0.14 -11.00 11.39
CA PHE A 107 1.60 -11.07 11.37
C PHE A 107 2.05 -12.31 12.13
N THR A 108 3.00 -13.03 11.55
CA THR A 108 3.61 -14.21 12.17
C THR A 108 5.13 -14.14 12.11
N HIS A 109 5.81 -14.90 12.97
CA HIS A 109 7.26 -14.92 13.02
C HIS A 109 7.84 -15.49 11.73
N VAL A 110 8.91 -14.90 11.20
CA VAL A 110 9.51 -15.30 9.91
C VAL A 110 9.94 -16.77 9.91
N CYS A 111 10.52 -17.26 11.01
CA CYS A 111 10.91 -18.68 11.09
C CYS A 111 9.72 -19.63 11.04
N GLN A 112 8.57 -19.23 11.58
CA GLN A 112 7.35 -20.04 11.50
C GLN A 112 6.81 -20.01 10.07
N ALA A 113 6.70 -18.82 9.47
CA ALA A 113 6.23 -18.69 8.09
C ALA A 113 7.09 -19.48 7.09
N MET A 114 8.41 -19.50 7.26
CA MET A 114 9.29 -20.19 6.31
C MET A 114 9.35 -21.71 6.49
N ARG A 115 8.97 -22.22 7.68
CA ARG A 115 8.89 -23.67 7.98
C ARG A 115 7.59 -24.30 7.50
N ASP A 116 6.50 -23.54 7.54
CA ASP A 116 5.18 -23.96 7.09
C ASP A 116 5.02 -23.66 5.59
N GLU A 117 4.71 -24.69 4.79
CA GLU A 117 4.60 -24.55 3.33
C GLU A 117 3.50 -23.57 2.92
N GLN A 118 2.33 -23.65 3.56
CA GLN A 118 1.18 -22.80 3.25
C GLN A 118 1.47 -21.33 3.61
N LEU A 119 2.08 -21.06 4.77
CA LEU A 119 2.43 -19.70 5.15
C LEU A 119 3.57 -19.15 4.28
N ARG A 120 4.54 -19.98 3.91
CA ARG A 120 5.64 -19.60 3.02
C ARG A 120 5.10 -19.17 1.65
N ASP A 121 4.18 -19.95 1.09
CA ASP A 121 3.56 -19.64 -0.20
C ASP A 121 2.79 -18.31 -0.16
N GLN A 122 2.09 -18.03 0.94
CA GLN A 122 1.41 -16.73 1.12
C GLN A 122 2.38 -15.54 1.16
N VAL A 123 3.56 -15.72 1.78
CA VAL A 123 4.59 -14.68 1.80
C VAL A 123 5.17 -14.45 0.41
N LEU A 124 5.45 -15.52 -0.33
CA LEU A 124 5.97 -15.46 -1.68
C LEU A 124 4.97 -14.85 -2.66
N GLU A 125 3.70 -15.28 -2.60
CA GLU A 125 2.66 -14.77 -3.48
C GLU A 125 2.41 -13.28 -3.27
N ARG A 126 2.40 -12.84 -2.01
CA ARG A 126 2.36 -11.41 -1.70
C ARG A 126 3.53 -10.64 -2.31
N ALA A 127 4.74 -11.18 -2.24
CA ALA A 127 5.91 -10.55 -2.86
C ALA A 127 5.75 -10.46 -4.39
N ARG A 128 5.19 -11.49 -5.03
CA ARG A 128 4.85 -11.48 -6.46
C ARG A 128 3.79 -10.41 -6.80
N GLU A 129 2.70 -10.32 -6.03
CA GLU A 129 1.67 -9.30 -6.22
C GLU A 129 2.20 -7.87 -6.07
N GLU A 130 3.09 -7.65 -5.09
CA GLU A 130 3.76 -6.37 -4.87
C GLU A 130 4.65 -6.01 -6.07
N LEU A 131 5.39 -6.97 -6.61
CA LEU A 131 6.24 -6.79 -7.79
C LEU A 131 5.42 -6.46 -9.05
N LEU A 132 4.31 -7.17 -9.26
CA LEU A 132 3.37 -6.89 -10.35
C LEU A 132 2.72 -5.51 -10.20
N THR A 133 2.37 -5.12 -8.98
CA THR A 133 1.81 -3.80 -8.68
C THR A 133 2.83 -2.69 -8.94
N TRP A 134 4.09 -2.90 -8.58
CA TRP A 134 5.18 -1.98 -8.88
C TRP A 134 5.37 -1.83 -10.39
N ARG A 135 5.45 -2.96 -11.12
CA ARG A 135 5.56 -2.96 -12.59
C ARG A 135 4.41 -2.23 -13.26
N LYS A 136 3.16 -2.42 -12.79
CA LYS A 136 1.99 -1.68 -13.29
C LYS A 136 2.06 -0.18 -13.00
N ARG A 137 2.54 0.21 -11.81
CA ARG A 137 2.65 1.63 -11.41
C ARG A 137 3.61 2.42 -12.28
N TYR A 138 4.67 1.79 -12.78
CA TYR A 138 5.74 2.44 -13.53
C TYR A 138 5.78 2.05 -15.02
N ALA A 139 4.73 1.39 -15.54
CA ALA A 139 4.71 0.83 -16.89
C ALA A 139 5.05 1.83 -18.01
N ASP A 140 4.75 3.12 -17.80
CA ASP A 140 5.00 4.18 -18.79
C ASP A 140 6.46 4.67 -18.82
N LEU A 141 7.26 4.30 -17.82
CA LEU A 141 8.67 4.69 -17.70
C LEU A 141 9.55 3.76 -18.55
N LYS A 142 9.80 4.17 -19.80
CA LYS A 142 10.63 3.42 -20.77
C LYS A 142 12.02 3.03 -20.25
N ALA A 143 12.58 3.81 -19.32
CA ALA A 143 13.88 3.53 -18.72
C ALA A 143 13.97 2.19 -17.96
N PHE A 144 12.82 1.59 -17.59
CA PHE A 144 12.77 0.32 -16.86
C PHE A 144 12.38 -0.89 -17.72
N ALA A 145 12.43 -0.80 -19.05
CA ALA A 145 11.99 -1.86 -19.96
C ALA A 145 12.64 -3.23 -19.70
N GLU A 146 13.94 -3.27 -19.42
CA GLU A 146 14.68 -4.51 -19.11
C GLU A 146 14.21 -5.13 -17.79
N VAL A 147 13.96 -4.30 -16.78
CA VAL A 147 13.43 -4.74 -15.48
C VAL A 147 12.02 -5.31 -15.65
N PHE A 148 11.16 -4.68 -16.44
CA PHE A 148 9.82 -5.20 -16.71
C PHE A 148 9.86 -6.56 -17.40
N THR A 149 10.78 -6.74 -18.34
CA THR A 149 10.98 -8.04 -19.00
C THR A 149 11.43 -9.12 -18.01
N ALA A 150 12.32 -8.79 -17.06
CA ALA A 150 12.73 -9.71 -16.02
C ALA A 150 11.58 -10.09 -15.08
N ILE A 151 10.75 -9.12 -14.69
CA ILE A 151 9.55 -9.34 -13.87
C ILE A 151 8.54 -10.22 -14.62
N ASP A 152 8.22 -9.87 -15.88
CA ASP A 152 7.22 -10.57 -16.68
C ASP A 152 7.64 -12.05 -16.91
N LYS A 153 8.95 -12.33 -17.11
CA LYS A 153 9.50 -13.69 -17.19
C LYS A 153 9.32 -14.47 -15.89
N LEU A 154 9.69 -13.87 -14.75
CA LEU A 154 9.62 -14.52 -13.44
C LEU A 154 8.18 -14.94 -13.10
N VAL A 155 7.20 -14.11 -13.45
CA VAL A 155 5.78 -14.40 -13.20
C VAL A 155 5.21 -15.42 -14.21
N SER A 156 5.77 -15.51 -15.42
CA SER A 156 5.32 -16.46 -16.45
C SER A 156 5.81 -17.91 -16.28
N CYS A 157 6.87 -18.14 -15.49
CA CYS A 157 7.45 -19.48 -15.30
C CYS A 157 6.73 -20.33 -14.23
N ASP A 158 5.81 -19.74 -13.46
CA ASP A 158 5.08 -20.41 -12.38
C ASP A 158 3.67 -20.91 -12.82
N LEU A 159 3.45 -21.10 -14.14
CA LEU A 159 2.23 -21.70 -14.74
C LEU A 159 2.52 -23.03 -15.43
#